data_AF-A0AAX3N260-F1
#
_entry.id   AF-A0AAX3N260-F1
#
_cell.length_a   1.000
_cell.length_b   1.000
_cell.length_c   1.000
_cell.angle_alpha   90.00
_cell.angle_beta   90.00
_cell.angle_gamma   90.00
#
_symmetry.space_group_name_H-M   'P 1'
#
loop_
_entity.id
_entity.type
_entity.pdbx_description
1 polymer ?
#
loop_
_entity_poly.entity_id
_entity_poly.type
_entity_poly.pdbx_seq_one_letter_code
_entity_poly.pdbx_strand_id
1 'polypeptide(L)'
;MALTPEQRIELHGFNNLTKSLSFNMYDVCYTKTKEEREAYIEYIDEQYNADRLTQILTNVSHIIGAHVLNVAKQDYIPQGASVTLLVSEGPVGDAEEESFEESPGPLPDHVVMHLDKSHITVHTYPEFHPYEGISTFRADIDVSTCGEISPLKALNYLIHSFDTDIMTIDYRVRGFTRDIDGNKLFIDHDISSIQNYIPSSIQQQFDMIDINVYQHHIFHTKCKLKEFDLNNYLFGYTKDKLSAEEQQEITEQLKTEMDEIYYGINMDAGVIDENAEEDFIYQRAVDMDT
;
A
#
# COMPACT_ATOMS: atom_id res chain seq x y z
N MET A 1 -1.74 -28.86 -13.02
CA MET A 1 -3.21 -28.74 -13.15
C MET A 1 -3.60 -27.48 -12.40
N ALA A 2 -4.23 -26.51 -13.06
CA ALA A 2 -4.71 -25.30 -12.40
C ALA A 2 -5.89 -25.69 -11.47
N LEU A 3 -5.80 -25.30 -10.21
CA LEU A 3 -6.87 -25.57 -9.24
C LEU A 3 -8.00 -24.55 -9.44
N THR A 4 -9.25 -25.00 -9.54
CA THR A 4 -10.43 -24.11 -9.65
C THR A 4 -10.80 -23.50 -8.29
N PRO A 5 -11.52 -22.36 -8.22
CA PRO A 5 -11.93 -21.70 -6.97
C PRO A 5 -12.68 -22.59 -5.96
N GLU A 6 -13.28 -23.68 -6.43
CA GLU A 6 -14.03 -24.67 -5.66
C GLU A 6 -13.16 -25.79 -5.08
N GLN A 7 -11.89 -25.90 -5.50
CA GLN A 7 -10.90 -26.80 -4.93
C GLN A 7 -10.18 -26.10 -3.76
N ARG A 8 -10.96 -25.71 -2.73
CA ARG A 8 -10.37 -25.29 -1.47
C ARG A 8 -9.47 -26.42 -0.99
N ILE A 9 -8.20 -26.09 -0.78
CA ILE A 9 -7.25 -27.01 -0.19
C ILE A 9 -7.78 -27.35 1.21
N GLU A 10 -8.08 -28.62 1.46
CA GLU A 10 -8.47 -29.08 2.78
C GLU A 10 -7.22 -29.14 3.66
N LEU A 11 -7.21 -28.34 4.72
CA LEU A 11 -6.04 -28.16 5.59
C LEU A 11 -6.14 -29.06 6.82
N HIS A 12 -4.99 -29.53 7.28
CA HIS A 12 -4.86 -30.14 8.59
C HIS A 12 -4.76 -29.04 9.67
N GLY A 13 -5.90 -28.64 10.24
CA GLY A 13 -5.99 -27.66 11.31
C GLY A 13 -5.97 -26.21 10.82
N PHE A 14 -5.45 -25.28 11.64
CA PHE A 14 -5.43 -23.84 11.33
C PHE A 14 -4.38 -23.48 10.25
N ASN A 15 -4.72 -22.51 9.40
CA ASN A 15 -3.83 -22.01 8.37
C ASN A 15 -2.78 -21.05 8.97
N ASN A 16 -1.54 -21.54 9.09
CA ASN A 16 -0.44 -20.77 9.69
C ASN A 16 0.32 -19.87 8.68
N LEU A 17 -0.26 -19.60 7.51
CA LEU A 17 0.33 -18.68 6.54
C LEU A 17 0.06 -17.24 6.97
N THR A 18 1.10 -16.42 7.02
CA THR A 18 0.98 -14.97 7.15
C THR A 18 0.96 -14.36 5.75
N LYS A 19 -0.02 -13.51 5.49
CA LYS A 19 -0.17 -12.79 4.24
C LYS A 19 -0.03 -11.30 4.55
N SER A 20 0.85 -10.62 3.82
CA SER A 20 1.08 -9.19 4.01
C SER A 20 0.91 -8.46 2.68
N LEU A 21 0.10 -7.40 2.71
CA LEU A 21 -0.05 -6.44 1.63
C LEU A 21 0.54 -5.11 2.11
N SER A 22 1.56 -4.60 1.40
CA SER A 22 2.01 -3.22 1.53
C SER A 22 1.47 -2.43 0.33
N PHE A 23 0.90 -1.28 0.59
CA PHE A 23 0.35 -0.38 -0.41
C PHE A 23 0.91 1.01 -0.13
N ASN A 24 1.82 1.46 -0.98
CA ASN A 24 2.41 2.79 -0.94
C ASN A 24 1.81 3.59 -2.08
N MET A 25 1.35 4.80 -1.78
CA MET A 25 0.79 5.72 -2.77
C MET A 25 1.53 7.05 -2.74
N TYR A 26 1.58 7.69 -3.88
CA TYR A 26 2.21 8.99 -4.07
C TYR A 26 1.25 9.91 -4.84
N ASP A 27 1.12 11.12 -4.36
CA ASP A 27 0.41 12.23 -5.00
C ASP A 27 1.42 13.36 -5.21
N VAL A 28 1.50 13.88 -6.43
CA VAL A 28 2.47 14.92 -6.80
C VAL A 28 1.73 16.20 -7.10
N CYS A 29 2.25 17.34 -6.66
CA CYS A 29 1.65 18.64 -6.91
C CYS A 29 2.73 19.71 -7.14
N TYR A 30 2.44 20.67 -8.01
CA TYR A 30 3.30 21.84 -8.23
C TYR A 30 2.85 23.01 -7.35
N THR A 31 3.71 23.43 -6.42
CA THR A 31 3.55 24.55 -5.50
C THR A 31 4.73 25.53 -5.62
N LYS A 32 4.55 26.57 -6.45
CA LYS A 32 5.60 27.55 -6.77
C LYS A 32 5.86 28.51 -5.62
N THR A 33 4.79 28.96 -4.96
CA THR A 33 4.86 29.95 -3.88
C THR A 33 4.79 29.30 -2.50
N LYS A 34 5.23 30.02 -1.47
CA LYS A 34 5.14 29.53 -0.08
C LYS A 34 3.67 29.36 0.33
N GLU A 35 2.83 30.27 -0.12
CA GLU A 35 1.40 30.26 0.11
C GLU A 35 0.71 29.05 -0.55
N GLU A 36 1.09 28.71 -1.79
CA GLU A 36 0.61 27.49 -2.47
C GLU A 36 1.02 26.22 -1.71
N ARG A 37 2.27 26.18 -1.22
CA ARG A 37 2.76 25.04 -0.44
C ARG A 37 2.01 24.88 0.88
N GLU A 38 1.84 25.97 1.62
CA GLU A 38 1.09 25.96 2.89
C GLU A 38 -0.35 25.49 2.67
N ALA A 39 -0.98 25.93 1.58
CA ALA A 39 -2.35 25.53 1.26
C ALA A 39 -2.43 24.06 0.80
N TYR A 40 -1.44 23.53 0.08
CA TYR A 40 -1.37 22.11 -0.25
C TYR A 40 -1.18 21.25 1.02
N ILE A 41 -0.30 21.66 1.93
CA ILE A 41 -0.11 20.98 3.22
C ILE A 41 -1.41 20.97 4.03
N GLU A 42 -2.11 22.10 4.11
CA GLU A 42 -3.40 22.20 4.82
C GLU A 42 -4.46 21.29 4.18
N TYR A 43 -4.50 21.22 2.84
CA TYR A 43 -5.34 20.28 2.12
C TYR A 43 -5.01 18.82 2.48
N ILE A 44 -3.73 18.45 2.50
CA ILE A 44 -3.30 17.10 2.88
C ILE A 44 -3.67 16.77 4.33
N ASP A 45 -3.46 17.68 5.28
CA ASP A 45 -3.85 17.48 6.67
C ASP A 45 -5.39 17.33 6.81
N GLU A 46 -6.18 18.06 6.02
CA GLU A 46 -7.64 17.87 5.98
C GLU A 46 -8.05 16.54 5.35
N GLN A 47 -7.42 16.14 4.24
CA GLN A 47 -7.79 14.91 3.52
C GLN A 47 -7.27 13.64 4.20
N TYR A 48 -6.14 13.70 4.90
CA TYR A 48 -5.41 12.54 5.41
C TYR A 48 -5.09 12.63 6.91
N ASN A 49 -5.92 13.34 7.69
CA ASN A 49 -5.85 13.28 9.15
C ASN A 49 -6.13 11.88 9.71
N ALA A 50 -5.70 11.67 10.95
CA ALA A 50 -5.88 10.45 11.70
C ALA A 50 -7.33 9.97 11.78
N ASP A 51 -8.32 10.86 11.84
CA ASP A 51 -9.74 10.48 11.92
C ASP A 51 -10.22 9.83 10.62
N ARG A 52 -9.96 10.44 9.47
CA ARG A 52 -10.31 9.86 8.16
C ARG A 52 -9.51 8.60 7.88
N LEU A 53 -8.22 8.59 8.16
CA LEU A 53 -7.38 7.39 8.02
C LEU A 53 -7.90 6.24 8.90
N THR A 54 -8.35 6.52 10.12
CA THR A 54 -8.99 5.52 10.99
C THR A 54 -10.23 4.93 10.34
N GLN A 55 -11.07 5.74 9.68
CA GLN A 55 -12.26 5.24 8.99
C GLN A 55 -11.90 4.36 7.80
N ILE A 56 -10.89 4.75 7.01
CA ILE A 56 -10.38 3.94 5.89
C ILE A 56 -9.90 2.59 6.40
N LEU A 57 -9.01 2.56 7.41
CA LEU A 57 -8.50 1.29 7.94
C LEU A 57 -9.59 0.44 8.62
N THR A 58 -10.58 1.08 9.24
CA THR A 58 -11.74 0.36 9.80
C THR A 58 -12.54 -0.33 8.69
N ASN A 59 -12.78 0.36 7.56
CA ASN A 59 -13.44 -0.25 6.40
C ASN A 59 -12.59 -1.38 5.78
N VAL A 60 -11.27 -1.23 5.73
CA VAL A 60 -10.36 -2.31 5.32
C VAL A 60 -10.56 -3.54 6.21
N SER A 61 -10.59 -3.36 7.54
CA SER A 61 -10.82 -4.45 8.50
C SER A 61 -12.15 -5.17 8.24
N HIS A 62 -13.23 -4.43 7.98
CA HIS A 62 -14.53 -5.00 7.61
C HIS A 62 -14.50 -5.78 6.28
N ILE A 63 -13.81 -5.27 5.25
CA ILE A 63 -13.70 -5.93 3.93
C ILE A 63 -12.97 -7.26 4.03
N ILE A 64 -11.90 -7.31 4.82
CA ILE A 64 -11.13 -8.55 5.03
C ILE A 64 -11.81 -9.47 6.05
N GLY A 65 -12.84 -9.01 6.76
CA GLY A 65 -13.59 -9.79 7.75
C GLY A 65 -12.88 -9.91 9.10
N ALA A 66 -12.02 -8.96 9.43
CA ALA A 66 -11.31 -8.92 10.70
C ALA A 66 -12.01 -8.01 11.73
N HIS A 67 -11.85 -8.33 13.01
CA HIS A 67 -12.40 -7.59 14.14
C HIS A 67 -11.35 -6.64 14.72
N VAL A 68 -11.71 -5.36 14.85
CA VAL A 68 -10.84 -4.34 15.46
C VAL A 68 -10.81 -4.54 16.98
N LEU A 69 -9.62 -4.83 17.52
CA LEU A 69 -9.37 -4.98 18.96
C LEU A 69 -8.95 -3.67 19.61
N ASN A 70 -8.13 -2.89 18.91
CA ASN A 70 -7.60 -1.63 19.41
C ASN A 70 -7.29 -0.69 18.23
N VAL A 71 -7.44 0.61 18.49
CA VAL A 71 -7.06 1.69 17.57
C VAL A 71 -6.11 2.62 18.31
N ALA A 72 -4.92 2.82 17.76
CA ALA A 72 -4.00 3.86 18.15
C ALA A 72 -3.83 4.83 16.97
N LYS A 73 -3.87 6.14 17.23
CA LYS A 73 -3.76 7.16 16.18
C LYS A 73 -3.13 8.44 16.69
N GLN A 74 -2.44 9.15 15.81
CA GLN A 74 -1.76 10.39 16.12
C GLN A 74 -1.63 11.27 14.87
N ASP A 75 -1.99 12.55 14.99
CA ASP A 75 -1.59 13.61 14.07
C ASP A 75 -0.28 14.27 14.56
N TYR A 76 0.61 14.61 13.65
CA TYR A 76 1.95 15.14 13.94
C TYR A 76 2.06 16.62 13.56
N ILE A 77 3.01 17.30 14.22
CA ILE A 77 3.41 18.67 13.89
C ILE A 77 4.86 18.61 13.39
N PRO A 78 5.20 19.17 12.20
CA PRO A 78 4.40 20.14 11.44
C PRO A 78 3.25 19.55 10.61
N GLN A 79 3.30 18.29 10.17
CA GLN A 79 2.29 17.69 9.28
C GLN A 79 2.32 16.16 9.31
N GLY A 80 1.23 15.53 8.85
CA GLY A 80 1.10 14.08 8.68
C GLY A 80 0.42 13.36 9.86
N ALA A 81 0.05 12.11 9.65
CA ALA A 81 -0.70 11.29 10.58
C ALA A 81 -0.21 9.84 10.58
N SER A 82 -0.54 9.11 11.64
CA SER A 82 -0.36 7.67 11.72
C SER A 82 -1.53 7.02 12.44
N VAL A 83 -1.95 5.86 11.93
CA VAL A 83 -3.01 5.04 12.54
C VAL A 83 -2.58 3.59 12.54
N THR A 84 -2.79 2.90 13.65
CA THR A 84 -2.57 1.46 13.83
C THR A 84 -3.85 0.84 14.37
N LEU A 85 -4.36 -0.16 13.65
CA LEU A 85 -5.43 -1.04 14.09
C LEU A 85 -4.83 -2.41 14.43
N LEU A 86 -5.08 -2.86 15.65
CA LEU A 86 -4.88 -4.25 16.03
C LEU A 86 -6.13 -5.04 15.66
N VAL A 87 -5.99 -6.12 14.91
CA VAL A 87 -7.14 -6.90 14.40
C VAL A 87 -7.02 -8.39 14.71
N SER A 88 -8.16 -9.09 14.79
CA SER A 88 -8.25 -10.55 14.89
C SER A 88 -9.17 -11.14 13.83
N GLU A 89 -8.95 -12.39 13.44
CA GLU A 89 -9.75 -13.08 12.41
C GLU A 89 -11.03 -13.71 12.96
N GLY A 90 -11.05 -14.04 14.25
CA GLY A 90 -12.20 -14.60 14.96
C GLY A 90 -12.75 -13.66 16.03
N PRO A 91 -14.00 -13.91 16.49
CA PRO A 91 -14.56 -13.21 17.65
C PRO A 91 -13.69 -13.46 18.88
N VAL A 92 -13.56 -12.44 19.75
CA VAL A 92 -12.69 -12.43 20.95
C VAL A 92 -13.24 -13.32 22.10
N GLY A 93 -13.83 -14.46 21.76
CA GLY A 93 -14.74 -15.21 22.62
C GLY A 93 -14.25 -16.54 23.21
N ASP A 94 -13.11 -17.07 22.78
CA ASP A 94 -12.62 -18.38 23.26
C ASP A 94 -11.23 -18.28 23.92
N ALA A 95 -11.04 -17.28 24.79
CA ALA A 95 -10.18 -17.52 25.94
C ALA A 95 -10.97 -18.49 26.83
N GLU A 96 -10.52 -19.74 26.92
CA GLU A 96 -11.16 -20.82 27.67
C GLU A 96 -11.80 -20.28 28.96
N GLU A 97 -13.06 -20.65 29.22
CA GLU A 97 -13.73 -20.47 30.50
C GLU A 97 -13.02 -21.29 31.60
N GLU A 98 -11.77 -21.00 31.92
CA GLU A 98 -11.21 -21.31 33.23
C GLU A 98 -11.59 -20.18 34.20
N SER A 99 -12.88 -20.11 34.56
CA SER A 99 -13.34 -19.28 35.68
C SER A 99 -14.33 -20.03 36.56
N PHE A 100 -13.85 -21.11 37.19
CA PHE A 100 -14.44 -21.62 38.43
C PHE A 100 -13.91 -20.89 39.68
N GLU A 101 -13.44 -19.64 39.55
CA GLU A 101 -13.07 -18.80 40.69
C GLU A 101 -13.83 -17.48 40.64
N GLU A 102 -14.60 -17.20 41.71
CA GLU A 102 -15.15 -15.88 42.00
C GLU A 102 -14.01 -14.90 42.29
N SER A 103 -13.41 -14.36 41.24
CA SER A 103 -12.47 -13.25 41.28
C SER A 103 -13.04 -12.11 40.43
N PRO A 104 -12.72 -10.83 40.75
CA PRO A 104 -13.13 -9.73 39.89
C PRO A 104 -12.54 -9.99 38.51
N GLY A 105 -13.43 -10.17 37.52
CA GLY A 105 -13.07 -10.60 36.16
C GLY A 105 -11.91 -9.77 35.59
N PRO A 106 -11.11 -10.36 34.69
CA PRO A 106 -9.90 -9.73 34.21
C PRO A 106 -10.21 -8.33 33.68
N LEU A 107 -9.46 -7.34 34.16
CA LEU A 107 -9.46 -6.00 33.58
C LEU A 107 -9.14 -6.16 32.08
N PRO A 108 -9.67 -5.30 31.19
CA PRO A 108 -9.33 -5.31 29.76
C PRO A 108 -7.90 -4.78 29.56
N ASP A 109 -6.94 -5.41 30.23
CA ASP A 109 -5.52 -5.10 30.12
C ASP A 109 -5.02 -5.78 28.85
N HIS A 110 -5.10 -5.02 27.77
CA HIS A 110 -4.24 -5.14 26.60
C HIS A 110 -4.04 -6.59 26.15
N VAL A 111 -5.10 -7.14 25.55
CA VAL A 111 -5.06 -8.34 24.72
C VAL A 111 -4.26 -8.00 23.45
N VAL A 112 -2.95 -7.74 23.61
CA VAL A 112 -1.98 -7.39 22.55
C VAL A 112 -1.15 -8.61 22.16
N MET A 113 -1.10 -9.65 22.99
CA MET A 113 -0.21 -10.82 22.80
C MET A 113 -0.98 -12.11 22.50
N HIS A 114 -1.44 -12.32 21.25
CA HIS A 114 -1.90 -13.64 20.78
C HIS A 114 -1.40 -13.91 19.36
N LEU A 115 -1.23 -15.19 19.00
CA LEU A 115 -0.64 -15.67 17.74
C LEU A 115 -1.50 -15.37 16.49
N ASP A 116 -2.79 -15.16 16.69
CA ASP A 116 -3.81 -14.90 15.65
C ASP A 116 -4.06 -13.40 15.41
N LYS A 117 -3.28 -12.53 16.07
CA LYS A 117 -3.42 -11.08 15.92
C LYS A 117 -2.60 -10.60 14.75
N SER A 118 -3.24 -9.79 13.94
CA SER A 118 -2.62 -9.07 12.85
C SER A 118 -2.78 -7.58 13.04
N HIS A 119 -2.32 -6.79 12.08
CA HIS A 119 -2.38 -5.34 12.17
C HIS A 119 -2.65 -4.72 10.82
N ILE A 120 -3.26 -3.55 10.88
CA ILE A 120 -3.41 -2.64 9.75
C ILE A 120 -2.82 -1.31 10.17
N THR A 121 -1.86 -0.79 9.42
CA THR A 121 -1.20 0.48 9.73
C THR A 121 -1.24 1.41 8.53
N VAL A 122 -1.26 2.71 8.80
CA VAL A 122 -1.03 3.76 7.79
C VAL A 122 -0.13 4.84 8.38
N HIS A 123 0.81 5.30 7.57
CA HIS A 123 1.71 6.41 7.86
C HIS A 123 1.76 7.36 6.67
N THR A 124 1.60 8.66 6.91
CA THR A 124 1.64 9.65 5.84
C THR A 124 2.86 10.55 5.95
N TYR A 125 3.44 10.90 4.83
CA TYR A 125 4.66 11.69 4.71
C TYR A 125 4.47 12.77 3.63
N PRO A 126 3.99 13.97 3.99
CA PRO A 126 4.03 15.11 3.09
C PRO A 126 5.47 15.65 3.00
N GLU A 127 5.95 15.86 1.79
CA GLU A 127 7.31 16.27 1.41
C GLU A 127 7.25 17.47 0.47
N PHE A 128 8.31 18.30 0.47
CA PHE A 128 8.45 19.37 -0.51
C PHE A 128 9.91 19.49 -0.97
N HIS A 129 10.11 19.44 -2.29
CA HIS A 129 11.42 19.58 -2.90
C HIS A 129 11.94 21.02 -2.79
N PRO A 130 13.02 21.29 -2.03
CA PRO A 130 13.43 22.63 -1.61
C PRO A 130 13.69 23.65 -2.74
N TYR A 131 13.90 23.20 -3.98
CA TYR A 131 14.34 24.03 -5.09
C TYR A 131 13.45 23.99 -6.34
N GLU A 132 12.54 23.02 -6.48
CA GLU A 132 11.84 22.77 -7.77
C GLU A 132 10.36 23.11 -7.72
N GLY A 133 9.83 23.50 -6.56
CA GLY A 133 8.40 23.83 -6.44
C GLY A 133 7.51 22.59 -6.54
N ILE A 134 8.06 21.40 -6.32
CA ILE A 134 7.31 20.14 -6.29
C ILE A 134 7.00 19.80 -4.84
N SER A 135 5.76 19.46 -4.58
CA SER A 135 5.26 18.86 -3.36
C SER A 135 4.88 17.42 -3.65
N THR A 136 5.34 16.50 -2.81
CA THR A 136 5.00 15.08 -2.94
C THR A 136 4.38 14.62 -1.63
N PHE A 137 3.21 13.99 -1.70
CA PHE A 137 2.58 13.33 -0.56
C PHE A 137 2.69 11.83 -0.73
N ARG A 138 3.15 11.15 0.33
CA ARG A 138 3.22 9.69 0.37
C ARG A 138 2.35 9.13 1.49
N ALA A 139 1.60 8.06 1.24
CA ALA A 139 1.00 7.26 2.30
C ALA A 139 1.39 5.79 2.18
N ASP A 140 1.85 5.22 3.29
CA ASP A 140 2.34 3.84 3.41
C ASP A 140 1.30 3.06 4.23
N ILE A 141 0.64 2.08 3.61
CA ILE A 141 -0.37 1.23 4.25
C ILE A 141 0.14 -0.20 4.30
N ASP A 142 0.16 -0.81 5.49
CA ASP A 142 0.43 -2.23 5.65
C ASP A 142 -0.79 -2.95 6.20
N VAL A 143 -1.22 -4.00 5.51
CA VAL A 143 -2.29 -4.91 5.91
C VAL A 143 -1.68 -6.29 6.10
N SER A 144 -1.53 -6.72 7.35
CA SER A 144 -1.10 -8.07 7.69
C SER A 144 -2.31 -8.88 8.12
N THR A 145 -2.39 -10.13 7.66
CA THR A 145 -3.41 -11.10 8.08
C THR A 145 -2.77 -12.47 8.31
N CYS A 146 -3.43 -13.30 9.09
CA CYS A 146 -3.07 -14.70 9.30
C CYS A 146 -4.07 -15.58 8.53
N GLY A 147 -4.09 -16.89 8.79
CA GLY A 147 -5.23 -17.73 8.40
C GLY A 147 -5.60 -17.72 6.92
N GLU A 148 -6.90 -17.78 6.64
CA GLU A 148 -7.47 -17.82 5.29
C GLU A 148 -7.78 -16.43 4.71
N ILE A 149 -7.63 -15.39 5.51
CA ILE A 149 -7.99 -14.03 5.10
C ILE A 149 -6.94 -13.49 4.14
N SER A 150 -7.33 -13.18 2.91
CA SER A 150 -6.45 -12.51 1.95
C SER A 150 -6.58 -10.98 2.06
N PRO A 151 -5.48 -10.24 2.32
CA PRO A 151 -5.51 -8.78 2.37
C PRO A 151 -5.76 -8.16 1.00
N LEU A 152 -5.49 -8.89 -0.09
CA LEU A 152 -5.76 -8.47 -1.48
C LEU A 152 -7.24 -8.15 -1.72
N LYS A 153 -8.17 -8.67 -0.89
CA LYS A 153 -9.59 -8.31 -0.97
C LYS A 153 -9.85 -6.82 -0.74
N ALA A 154 -9.01 -6.15 0.04
CA ALA A 154 -9.14 -4.73 0.32
C ALA A 154 -8.44 -3.84 -0.73
N LEU A 155 -7.66 -4.41 -1.65
CA LEU A 155 -6.85 -3.65 -2.59
C LEU A 155 -7.67 -2.67 -3.43
N ASN A 156 -8.80 -3.14 -3.98
CA ASN A 156 -9.67 -2.27 -4.76
C ASN A 156 -10.19 -1.08 -3.94
N TYR A 157 -10.53 -1.29 -2.67
CA TYR A 157 -10.99 -0.21 -1.79
C TYR A 157 -9.85 0.78 -1.46
N LEU A 158 -8.64 0.27 -1.21
CA LEU A 158 -7.47 1.11 -0.96
C LEU A 158 -7.17 2.01 -2.16
N ILE A 159 -7.14 1.46 -3.38
CA ILE A 159 -6.90 2.24 -4.60
C ILE A 159 -7.88 3.41 -4.74
N HIS A 160 -9.18 3.16 -4.51
CA HIS A 160 -10.20 4.22 -4.61
C HIS A 160 -10.21 5.21 -3.44
N SER A 161 -9.60 4.86 -2.30
CA SER A 161 -9.62 5.71 -1.10
C SER A 161 -8.57 6.82 -1.12
N PHE A 162 -7.53 6.65 -1.94
CA PHE A 162 -6.32 7.49 -1.92
C PHE A 162 -6.04 8.24 -3.24
N ASP A 163 -6.87 8.06 -4.29
CA ASP A 163 -6.80 8.79 -5.59
C ASP A 163 -5.40 9.26 -6.00
N THR A 164 -4.57 8.30 -6.40
CA THR A 164 -3.11 8.44 -6.46
C THR A 164 -2.56 8.44 -7.88
N ASP A 165 -1.49 9.20 -8.09
CA ASP A 165 -0.73 9.20 -9.33
C ASP A 165 0.12 7.94 -9.52
N ILE A 166 0.79 7.52 -8.44
CA ILE A 166 1.73 6.39 -8.44
C ILE A 166 1.46 5.53 -7.24
N MET A 167 1.35 4.22 -7.46
CA MET A 167 1.21 3.25 -6.38
C MET A 167 2.22 2.12 -6.53
N THR A 168 2.76 1.69 -5.40
CA THR A 168 3.62 0.52 -5.28
C THR A 168 2.96 -0.47 -4.35
N ILE A 169 2.70 -1.67 -4.86
CA ILE A 169 1.92 -2.70 -4.17
C ILE A 169 2.81 -3.93 -4.00
N ASP A 170 3.05 -4.32 -2.76
CA ASP A 170 3.77 -5.54 -2.40
C ASP A 170 2.83 -6.54 -1.77
N TYR A 171 2.85 -7.77 -2.25
CA TYR A 171 2.17 -8.88 -1.61
C TYR A 171 3.15 -10.01 -1.34
N ARG A 172 3.15 -10.53 -0.11
CA ARG A 172 3.98 -11.66 0.25
C ARG A 172 3.27 -12.65 1.15
N VAL A 173 3.62 -13.93 0.97
CA VAL A 173 3.16 -15.02 1.83
C VAL A 173 4.36 -15.62 2.58
N ARG A 174 4.21 -15.87 3.87
CA ARG A 174 5.25 -16.42 4.75
C ARG A 174 4.68 -17.53 5.64
N GLY A 175 5.57 -18.40 6.10
CA GLY A 175 5.19 -19.57 6.91
C GLY A 175 4.85 -20.78 6.06
N PHE A 176 4.26 -21.79 6.69
CA PHE A 176 3.74 -22.97 6.01
C PHE A 176 2.53 -23.52 6.77
N THR A 177 1.62 -24.14 6.04
CA THR A 177 0.55 -24.98 6.60
C THR A 177 0.71 -26.42 6.09
N ARG A 178 -0.21 -27.32 6.44
CA ARG A 178 -0.22 -28.70 5.95
C ARG A 178 -1.56 -29.07 5.36
N ASP A 179 -1.53 -29.86 4.28
CA ASP A 179 -2.71 -30.55 3.78
C ASP A 179 -3.09 -31.74 4.69
N ILE A 180 -4.23 -32.38 4.40
CA ILE A 180 -4.71 -33.58 5.10
C ILE A 180 -3.74 -34.76 5.05
N ASP A 181 -2.87 -34.81 4.04
CA ASP A 181 -1.85 -35.84 3.85
C ASP A 181 -0.53 -35.52 4.60
N GLY A 182 -0.45 -34.33 5.22
CA GLY A 182 0.69 -33.86 6.00
C GLY A 182 1.80 -33.18 5.18
N ASN A 183 1.62 -32.94 3.89
CA ASN A 183 2.59 -32.22 3.06
C ASN A 183 2.59 -30.73 3.42
N LYS A 184 3.77 -30.10 3.35
CA LYS A 184 3.88 -28.66 3.61
C LYS A 184 3.39 -27.85 2.41
N LEU A 185 2.55 -26.85 2.69
CA LEU A 185 2.10 -25.85 1.73
C LEU A 185 2.61 -24.49 2.16
N PHE A 186 3.17 -23.74 1.22
CA PHE A 186 3.77 -22.41 1.45
C PHE A 186 2.94 -21.27 0.85
N ILE A 187 1.90 -21.62 0.10
CA ILE A 187 0.88 -20.74 -0.44
C ILE A 187 -0.42 -21.54 -0.57
N ASP A 188 -1.57 -20.90 -0.34
CA ASP A 188 -2.90 -21.52 -0.28
C ASP A 188 -3.84 -21.07 -1.40
N HIS A 189 -3.34 -20.25 -2.34
CA HIS A 189 -4.09 -19.76 -3.50
C HIS A 189 -3.14 -19.59 -4.69
N ASP A 190 -3.72 -19.61 -5.89
CA ASP A 190 -2.96 -19.33 -7.12
C ASP A 190 -2.86 -17.81 -7.33
N ILE A 191 -1.65 -17.35 -7.59
CA ILE A 191 -1.36 -15.95 -7.89
C ILE A 191 -0.12 -15.88 -8.77
N SER A 192 -0.29 -15.26 -9.94
CA SER A 192 0.81 -14.90 -10.84
C SER A 192 1.12 -13.40 -10.82
N SER A 193 0.15 -12.57 -10.42
CA SER A 193 0.23 -11.12 -10.45
C SER A 193 -0.77 -10.50 -9.48
N ILE A 194 -0.40 -9.38 -8.83
CA ILE A 194 -1.32 -8.57 -8.04
C ILE A 194 -2.34 -7.88 -8.97
N GLN A 195 -1.96 -7.59 -10.22
CA GLN A 195 -2.84 -6.96 -11.21
C GLN A 195 -4.14 -7.76 -11.44
N ASN A 196 -4.11 -9.08 -11.25
CA ASN A 196 -5.31 -9.94 -11.31
C ASN A 196 -6.40 -9.56 -10.29
N TYR A 197 -6.02 -8.85 -9.22
CA TYR A 197 -6.91 -8.37 -8.16
C TYR A 197 -7.35 -6.91 -8.35
N ILE A 198 -6.89 -6.26 -9.42
CA ILE A 198 -7.24 -4.88 -9.78
C ILE A 198 -8.30 -4.92 -10.91
N PRO A 199 -9.43 -4.19 -10.82
CA PRO A 199 -10.42 -4.17 -11.89
C PRO A 199 -9.87 -3.61 -13.20
N SER A 200 -10.30 -4.17 -14.33
CA SER A 200 -9.82 -3.74 -15.66
C SER A 200 -10.01 -2.25 -15.95
N SER A 201 -11.03 -1.62 -15.36
CA SER A 201 -11.25 -0.17 -15.47
C SER A 201 -10.14 0.66 -14.83
N ILE A 202 -9.55 0.17 -13.73
CA ILE A 202 -8.40 0.79 -13.07
C ILE A 202 -7.13 0.45 -13.84
N GLN A 203 -6.94 -0.81 -14.24
CA GLN A 203 -5.79 -1.22 -15.04
C GLN A 203 -5.61 -0.40 -16.32
N GLN A 204 -6.71 0.05 -16.93
CA GLN A 204 -6.66 0.89 -18.13
C GLN A 204 -6.12 2.30 -17.87
N GLN A 205 -6.23 2.81 -16.64
CA GLN A 205 -5.78 4.15 -16.24
C GLN A 205 -4.29 4.19 -15.90
N PHE A 206 -3.68 3.05 -15.55
CA PHE A 206 -2.29 2.99 -15.09
C PHE A 206 -1.39 2.18 -16.04
N ASP A 207 -0.15 2.59 -16.17
CA ASP A 207 0.97 1.79 -16.65
C ASP A 207 1.47 0.93 -15.49
N MET A 208 1.43 -0.39 -15.65
CA MET A 208 1.72 -1.34 -14.56
C MET A 208 2.84 -2.30 -14.91
N ILE A 209 3.78 -2.49 -13.99
CA ILE A 209 4.92 -3.40 -14.12
C ILE A 209 4.94 -4.36 -12.93
N ASP A 210 5.15 -5.65 -13.23
CA ASP A 210 5.32 -6.70 -12.22
C ASP A 210 6.79 -7.09 -12.02
N ILE A 211 7.21 -7.20 -10.76
CA ILE A 211 8.57 -7.63 -10.37
C ILE A 211 8.45 -8.77 -9.35
N ASN A 212 8.04 -9.94 -9.81
CA ASN A 212 7.69 -11.07 -8.94
C ASN A 212 8.88 -12.01 -8.70
N VAL A 213 9.05 -12.47 -7.47
CA VAL A 213 10.00 -13.53 -7.08
C VAL A 213 9.20 -14.75 -6.62
N TYR A 214 8.75 -15.55 -7.59
CA TYR A 214 7.80 -16.65 -7.38
C TYR A 214 8.29 -17.70 -6.38
N GLN A 215 9.57 -18.06 -6.41
CA GLN A 215 10.16 -19.05 -5.50
C GLN A 215 10.11 -18.61 -4.04
N HIS A 216 10.01 -17.31 -3.80
CA HIS A 216 9.94 -16.71 -2.47
C HIS A 216 8.55 -16.16 -2.14
N HIS A 217 7.54 -16.39 -2.98
CA HIS A 217 6.17 -15.88 -2.80
C HIS A 217 6.17 -14.37 -2.50
N ILE A 218 6.94 -13.61 -3.28
CA ILE A 218 6.96 -12.15 -3.27
C ILE A 218 6.40 -11.69 -4.61
N PHE A 219 5.39 -10.84 -4.55
CA PHE A 219 4.76 -10.24 -5.70
C PHE A 219 4.82 -8.73 -5.53
N HIS A 220 5.15 -8.02 -6.60
CA HIS A 220 5.33 -6.59 -6.58
C HIS A 220 4.75 -6.01 -7.87
N THR A 221 3.87 -5.03 -7.74
CA THR A 221 3.31 -4.29 -8.87
C THR A 221 3.49 -2.81 -8.63
N LYS A 222 4.11 -2.13 -9.59
CA LYS A 222 4.16 -0.67 -9.64
C LYS A 222 3.13 -0.18 -10.64
N CYS A 223 2.43 0.91 -10.33
CA CYS A 223 1.46 1.54 -11.23
C CYS A 223 1.74 3.05 -11.31
N LYS A 224 1.70 3.63 -12.50
CA LYS A 224 1.77 5.09 -12.74
C LYS A 224 0.63 5.52 -13.65
N LEU A 225 -0.03 6.64 -13.36
CA LEU A 225 -1.14 7.14 -14.15
C LEU A 225 -0.70 7.44 -15.60
N LYS A 226 -1.46 6.94 -16.58
CA LYS A 226 -1.17 7.11 -18.02
C LYS A 226 -1.47 8.51 -18.52
N GLU A 227 -2.65 9.01 -18.15
CA GLU A 227 -3.14 10.30 -18.62
C GLU A 227 -2.59 11.41 -17.77
N PHE A 228 -1.82 12.30 -18.39
CA PHE A 228 -1.28 13.49 -17.74
C PHE A 228 -2.09 14.73 -18.17
N ASP A 229 -2.73 15.39 -17.21
CA ASP A 229 -3.27 16.75 -17.40
C ASP A 229 -2.67 17.69 -16.34
N LEU A 230 -1.88 18.66 -16.81
CA LEU A 230 -1.25 19.67 -15.97
C LEU A 230 -2.24 20.35 -15.00
N ASN A 231 -3.51 20.51 -15.38
CA ASN A 231 -4.51 21.11 -14.49
C ASN A 231 -4.74 20.34 -13.18
N ASN A 232 -4.48 19.03 -13.15
CA ASN A 232 -4.65 18.22 -11.94
C ASN A 232 -3.50 18.43 -10.96
N TYR A 233 -2.37 18.97 -11.43
CA TYR A 233 -1.14 19.11 -10.67
C TYR A 233 -0.88 20.55 -10.22
N LEU A 234 -1.73 21.51 -10.59
CA LEU A 234 -1.59 22.92 -10.22
C LEU A 234 -2.51 23.26 -9.04
N PHE A 235 -1.97 23.91 -8.01
CA PHE A 235 -2.76 24.25 -6.82
C PHE A 235 -3.36 25.66 -6.90
N GLY A 236 -4.70 25.74 -6.98
CA GLY A 236 -5.44 27.02 -6.94
C GLY A 236 -5.50 27.80 -8.26
N TYR A 237 -5.00 27.24 -9.36
CA TYR A 237 -5.11 27.82 -10.70
C TYR A 237 -5.05 26.77 -11.81
N THR A 238 -5.41 27.15 -13.03
CA THR A 238 -5.34 26.31 -14.22
C THR A 238 -4.18 26.73 -15.12
N LYS A 239 -3.80 25.84 -16.04
CA LYS A 239 -2.74 26.09 -17.02
C LYS A 239 -2.97 27.34 -17.88
N ASP A 240 -4.21 27.79 -18.04
CA ASP A 240 -4.56 29.01 -18.80
C ASP A 240 -3.96 30.30 -18.21
N LYS A 241 -3.56 30.28 -16.93
CA LYS A 241 -2.87 31.41 -16.29
C LYS A 241 -1.36 31.41 -16.53
N LEU A 242 -0.82 30.33 -17.08
CA LEU A 242 0.61 30.14 -17.33
C LEU A 242 0.94 30.40 -18.80
N SER A 243 2.15 30.91 -19.05
CA SER A 243 2.69 30.95 -20.42
C SER A 243 2.93 29.55 -20.97
N ALA A 244 2.99 29.40 -22.29
CA ALA A 244 3.26 28.09 -22.92
C ALA A 244 4.63 27.51 -22.50
N GLU A 245 5.61 28.38 -22.26
CA GLU A 245 6.95 28.01 -21.78
C GLU A 245 6.88 27.48 -20.34
N GLU A 246 6.19 28.18 -19.43
CA GLU A 246 5.98 27.70 -18.07
C GLU A 246 5.19 26.38 -18.02
N GLN A 247 4.16 26.23 -18.87
CA GLN A 247 3.41 24.97 -18.94
C GLN A 247 4.31 23.80 -19.35
N GLN A 248 5.22 24.02 -20.30
CA GLN A 248 6.16 23.00 -20.73
C GLN A 248 7.16 22.67 -19.62
N GLU A 249 7.77 23.68 -19.01
CA GLU A 249 8.76 23.50 -17.93
C GLU A 249 8.18 22.74 -16.73
N ILE A 250 6.99 23.14 -16.27
CA ILE A 250 6.32 22.48 -15.12
C ILE A 250 5.92 21.05 -15.49
N THR A 251 5.46 20.82 -16.73
CA THR A 251 5.12 19.47 -17.20
C THR A 251 6.33 18.55 -17.21
N GLU A 252 7.47 19.04 -17.67
CA GLU A 252 8.73 18.28 -17.68
C GLU A 252 9.17 17.93 -16.25
N GLN A 253 9.15 18.92 -15.34
CA GLN A 253 9.48 18.71 -13.91
C GLN A 253 8.58 17.66 -13.24
N LEU A 254 7.26 17.79 -13.39
CA LEU A 254 6.29 16.85 -12.81
C LEU A 254 6.47 15.44 -13.36
N LYS A 255 6.68 15.30 -14.68
CA LYS A 255 6.89 13.99 -15.29
C LYS A 255 8.20 13.36 -14.83
N THR A 256 9.27 14.14 -14.71
CA THR A 256 10.53 13.67 -14.15
C THR A 256 10.33 13.16 -12.73
N GLU A 257 9.71 13.93 -11.84
CA GLU A 257 9.41 13.49 -10.46
C GLU A 257 8.60 12.18 -10.45
N MET A 258 7.53 12.11 -11.27
CA MET A 258 6.70 10.91 -11.35
C MET A 258 7.48 9.69 -11.86
N ASP A 259 8.37 9.87 -12.84
CA ASP A 259 9.23 8.81 -13.36
C ASP A 259 10.28 8.39 -12.34
N GLU A 260 10.90 9.33 -11.63
CA GLU A 260 11.88 9.05 -10.59
C GLU A 260 11.27 8.21 -9.45
N ILE A 261 10.06 8.55 -9.01
CA ILE A 261 9.31 7.78 -8.01
C ILE A 261 8.95 6.40 -8.58
N TYR A 262 8.41 6.35 -9.81
CA TYR A 262 7.98 5.09 -10.43
C TYR A 262 9.14 4.11 -10.62
N TYR A 263 10.27 4.56 -11.15
CA TYR A 263 11.43 3.70 -11.36
C TYR A 263 12.28 3.52 -10.08
N GLY A 264 12.19 4.46 -9.13
CA GLY A 264 12.93 4.44 -7.88
C GLY A 264 14.41 4.85 -8.05
N ILE A 265 14.69 5.71 -9.02
CA ILE A 265 16.02 6.22 -9.37
C ILE A 265 15.92 7.68 -9.78
N ASN A 266 16.99 8.46 -9.59
CA ASN A 266 17.05 9.81 -10.15
C ASN A 266 17.31 9.73 -11.66
N MET A 267 16.62 10.56 -12.44
CA MET A 267 16.73 10.61 -13.89
C MET A 267 17.70 11.72 -14.29
N ASP A 268 18.82 11.35 -14.92
CA ASP A 268 19.72 12.35 -15.48
C ASP A 268 19.09 13.00 -16.73
N ALA A 269 19.07 14.34 -16.76
CA ALA A 269 18.59 15.12 -17.90
C ALA A 269 19.41 14.82 -19.16
N GLY A 270 18.96 13.84 -19.95
CA GLY A 270 19.63 13.40 -21.18
C GLY A 270 19.54 11.90 -21.50
N VAL A 271 19.03 11.07 -20.58
CA VAL A 271 18.86 9.63 -20.81
C VAL A 271 17.41 9.24 -20.62
N ILE A 272 16.56 9.58 -21.59
CA ILE A 272 15.38 8.73 -21.83
C ILE A 272 15.93 7.55 -22.63
N ASP A 273 16.51 6.58 -21.92
CA ASP A 273 16.75 5.28 -22.54
C ASP A 273 15.44 4.51 -22.44
N GLU A 274 14.78 4.32 -23.57
CA GLU A 274 13.63 3.41 -23.70
C GLU A 274 14.00 1.96 -23.29
N ASN A 275 15.28 1.67 -23.02
CA ASN A 275 15.81 0.40 -22.50
C ASN A 275 16.39 0.49 -21.07
N ALA A 276 16.16 1.57 -20.31
CA ALA A 276 16.60 1.65 -18.91
C ALA A 276 16.06 0.46 -18.05
N GLU A 277 14.95 -0.13 -18.49
CA GLU A 277 14.37 -1.36 -17.93
C GLU A 277 15.25 -2.61 -18.11
N GLU A 278 15.96 -2.77 -19.24
CA GLU A 278 16.81 -3.94 -19.50
C GLU A 278 18.18 -3.81 -18.81
N ASP A 279 18.77 -2.61 -18.80
CA ASP A 279 20.08 -2.38 -18.18
C ASP A 279 20.08 -2.61 -16.66
N PHE A 280 18.95 -2.35 -16.00
CA PHE A 280 18.81 -2.55 -14.54
C PHE A 280 18.73 -4.03 -14.14
N ILE A 281 18.06 -4.88 -14.93
CA ILE A 281 17.98 -6.32 -14.66
C ILE A 281 19.35 -6.99 -14.81
N TYR A 282 20.17 -6.51 -15.76
CA TYR A 282 21.47 -7.12 -16.06
C TYR A 282 22.63 -6.57 -15.22
N GLN A 283 22.67 -5.30 -14.83
CA GLN A 283 23.81 -4.76 -14.08
C GLN A 283 23.95 -5.36 -12.67
N ARG A 284 22.84 -5.64 -11.98
CA ARG A 284 22.89 -6.22 -10.62
C ARG A 284 23.27 -7.70 -10.57
N ALA A 285 23.09 -8.43 -11.68
CA ALA A 285 23.53 -9.82 -11.78
C ALA A 285 25.06 -9.94 -11.94
N VAL A 286 25.71 -8.91 -12.47
CA VAL A 286 27.17 -8.89 -12.69
C VAL A 286 27.93 -8.50 -11.41
N ASP A 287 27.36 -7.62 -10.58
CA ASP A 287 28.00 -7.15 -9.34
C ASP A 287 27.87 -8.13 -8.15
N MET A 288 27.17 -9.25 -8.32
CA MET A 288 27.08 -10.31 -7.30
C MET A 288 28.10 -11.45 -7.48
N ASP A 289 28.92 -11.40 -8.52
CA ASP A 289 29.93 -12.43 -8.85
C ASP A 289 31.39 -11.93 -8.77
N THR A 290 31.66 -10.86 -8.01
CA THR A 290 33.03 -10.38 -7.70
C THR A 290 33.35 -10.38 -6.21
#